data_AF-A0ABD2J5T0-F1
#
_entry.id   AF-A0ABD2J5T0-F1
#
_cell.length_a   1.000
_cell.length_b   1.000
_cell.length_c   1.000
_cell.angle_alpha   90.00
_cell.angle_beta   90.00
_cell.angle_gamma   90.00
#
_symmetry.space_group_name_H-M   'P 1'
#
loop_
_entity.id
_entity.type
_entity.pdbx_description
1 polymer ?
#
loop_
_entity_poly.entity_id
_entity_poly.type
_entity_poly.pdbx_seq_one_letter_code
_entity_poly.pdbx_strand_id
1 'polypeptide(L)'
;MASSKSGILADRMKHLLGTAKLADAYFLVGDGNGKELLLAHKLILVSASDVFEAMFRFDSQNGKSENGKSEKVPDIEAAAFKVMLSFIYADDLSELDGDNAMAVLYAADKYGIEGLISHCQQIPIKNLSNVFLAHAYARLFNLEDFAHRCLRYIYQNAGKLFESEEFLQIDQNLLCELFDRDQLVVSNEFAIWKAALRWADEKCRQNAIECSAANCRSALGPALFKIRFPLILTKDFTRSIVPSGVLTTDEFVSVYQFHCHPDLRGVPGLYPLKFPWAGRISDWKIAKGNRGTITLEIERFSEFAREKVGSKRNNEAVQMKGFEWKILAKINTENGSNEKCLGFYFFCSAPTNVGNWSCKCSATLRIVSQKNDGTEDFTKKCDRVFDNKSVGWRFPFFITFTELMDPSKGFYDKNEDKVMLAIDFTVE
;
A
#
# COMPACT_ATOMS: atom_id res chain seq x y z
N MET A 1 5.29 -43.05 15.59
CA MET A 1 6.01 -42.75 14.34
C MET A 1 5.07 -42.99 13.16
N ALA A 2 4.35 -41.95 12.71
CA ALA A 2 3.39 -42.03 11.60
C ALA A 2 3.51 -40.79 10.70
N SER A 3 4.74 -40.37 10.43
CA SER A 3 5.09 -39.46 9.34
C SER A 3 5.94 -40.28 8.36
N SER A 4 5.73 -40.13 7.05
CA SER A 4 6.40 -40.86 5.94
C SER A 4 5.63 -42.02 5.27
N LYS A 5 4.39 -41.77 4.82
CA LYS A 5 3.82 -42.53 3.69
C LYS A 5 3.35 -41.64 2.54
N SER A 6 2.96 -40.39 2.79
CA SER A 6 2.53 -39.45 1.74
C SER A 6 3.67 -39.08 0.78
N GLY A 7 4.90 -38.92 1.27
CA GLY A 7 6.05 -38.59 0.43
C GLY A 7 6.36 -39.63 -0.65
N ILE A 8 6.17 -40.92 -0.35
CA ILE A 8 6.52 -42.00 -1.28
C ILE A 8 5.62 -42.00 -2.54
N LEU A 9 4.33 -41.69 -2.40
CA LEU A 9 3.44 -41.60 -3.55
C LEU A 9 3.74 -40.34 -4.38
N ALA A 10 3.91 -39.20 -3.71
CA ALA A 10 4.28 -37.93 -4.37
C ALA A 10 5.59 -38.09 -5.17
N ASP A 11 6.63 -38.70 -4.61
CA ASP A 11 7.90 -38.94 -5.29
C ASP A 11 7.74 -39.83 -6.52
N ARG A 12 6.88 -40.85 -6.44
CA ARG A 12 6.56 -41.72 -7.60
C ARG A 12 5.80 -40.95 -8.68
N MET A 13 4.89 -40.05 -8.31
CA MET A 13 4.17 -39.20 -9.28
C MET A 13 5.09 -38.17 -9.93
N LYS A 14 5.99 -37.55 -9.17
CA LYS A 14 7.04 -36.67 -9.72
C LYS A 14 7.94 -37.43 -10.70
N HIS A 15 8.36 -38.64 -10.37
CA HIS A 15 9.13 -39.50 -11.27
C HIS A 15 8.33 -39.87 -12.53
N LEU A 16 7.04 -40.14 -12.42
CA LEU A 16 6.17 -40.42 -13.56
C LEU A 16 6.09 -39.20 -14.50
N LEU A 17 5.88 -38.00 -13.95
CA LEU A 17 5.89 -36.74 -14.71
C LEU A 17 7.23 -36.51 -15.40
N GLY A 18 8.35 -36.63 -14.67
CA GLY A 18 9.69 -36.37 -15.19
C GLY A 18 10.18 -37.37 -16.24
N THR A 19 9.71 -38.63 -16.19
CA THR A 19 10.07 -39.65 -17.20
C THR A 19 9.12 -39.71 -18.38
N ALA A 20 7.93 -39.10 -18.29
CA ALA A 20 6.87 -39.12 -19.30
C ALA A 20 6.49 -40.53 -19.80
N LYS A 21 6.74 -41.57 -19.00
CA LYS A 21 6.44 -42.96 -19.36
C LYS A 21 4.94 -43.17 -19.43
N LEU A 22 4.43 -43.65 -20.57
CA LEU A 22 3.00 -43.84 -20.84
C LEU A 22 2.21 -42.52 -20.94
N ALA A 23 2.88 -41.40 -21.21
CA ALA A 23 2.20 -40.14 -21.49
C ALA A 23 1.30 -40.27 -22.73
N ASP A 24 0.05 -39.85 -22.57
CA ASP A 24 -1.03 -39.88 -23.57
C ASP A 24 -1.67 -38.50 -23.80
N ALA A 25 -1.13 -37.46 -23.15
CA ALA A 25 -1.41 -36.05 -23.41
C ALA A 25 -0.13 -35.30 -23.79
N TYR A 26 -0.22 -34.47 -24.83
CA TYR A 26 0.91 -33.70 -25.37
C TYR A 26 0.47 -32.25 -25.51
N PHE A 27 1.20 -31.31 -24.91
CA PHE A 27 0.89 -29.88 -24.95
C PHE A 27 2.04 -29.11 -25.58
N LEU A 28 1.76 -28.33 -26.61
CA LEU A 28 2.69 -27.35 -27.15
C LEU A 28 2.41 -26.00 -26.48
N VAL A 29 3.15 -25.71 -25.41
CA VAL A 29 2.92 -24.57 -24.51
C VAL A 29 3.86 -23.42 -24.84
N GLY A 30 3.38 -22.19 -24.70
CA GLY A 30 4.11 -20.97 -24.99
C GLY A 30 4.01 -20.50 -26.45
N ASP A 31 4.57 -19.34 -26.71
CA ASP A 31 4.65 -18.73 -28.03
C ASP A 31 6.10 -18.42 -28.46
N GLY A 32 6.27 -18.07 -29.75
CA GLY A 32 7.58 -17.70 -30.31
C GLY A 32 8.72 -18.70 -29.97
N ASN A 33 9.79 -18.16 -29.39
CA ASN A 33 11.00 -18.90 -28.97
C ASN A 33 10.83 -19.61 -27.61
N GLY A 34 9.75 -19.34 -26.87
CA GLY A 34 9.43 -19.96 -25.58
C GLY A 34 8.54 -21.21 -25.70
N LYS A 35 8.33 -21.72 -26.92
CA LYS A 35 7.52 -22.90 -27.19
C LYS A 35 8.19 -24.17 -26.70
N GLU A 36 7.48 -24.92 -25.86
CA GLU A 36 7.94 -26.21 -25.36
C GLU A 36 6.86 -27.29 -25.51
N LEU A 37 7.29 -28.51 -25.85
CA LEU A 37 6.42 -29.69 -25.86
C LEU A 37 6.47 -30.34 -24.48
N LEU A 38 5.34 -30.31 -23.75
CA LEU A 38 5.17 -30.92 -22.44
C LEU A 38 4.30 -32.16 -22.54
N LEU A 39 4.70 -33.22 -21.85
CA LEU A 39 4.02 -34.52 -21.86
C LEU A 39 3.36 -34.77 -20.51
N ALA A 40 2.15 -35.29 -20.52
CA ALA A 40 1.37 -35.56 -19.32
C ALA A 40 0.45 -36.77 -19.52
N HIS A 41 -0.35 -37.08 -18.49
CA HIS A 41 -1.20 -38.26 -18.45
C HIS A 41 -2.66 -37.83 -18.27
N LYS A 42 -3.52 -38.14 -19.24
CA LYS A 42 -4.93 -37.74 -19.28
C LYS A 42 -5.65 -38.11 -17.99
N LEU A 43 -5.47 -39.34 -17.51
CA LEU A 43 -6.12 -39.84 -16.29
C LEU A 43 -5.83 -38.96 -15.06
N ILE A 44 -4.60 -38.46 -14.93
CA ILE A 44 -4.20 -37.61 -13.80
C ILE A 44 -4.79 -36.21 -13.99
N LEU A 45 -4.72 -35.66 -15.20
CA LEU A 45 -5.24 -34.33 -15.50
C LEU A 45 -6.75 -34.23 -15.31
N VAL A 46 -7.53 -35.21 -15.79
CA VAL A 46 -9.00 -35.21 -15.61
C VAL A 46 -9.41 -35.40 -14.15
N SER A 47 -8.58 -36.08 -13.34
CA SER A 47 -8.85 -36.22 -11.91
C SER A 47 -8.69 -34.92 -11.13
N ALA A 48 -7.94 -33.96 -11.68
CA ALA A 48 -7.65 -32.67 -11.06
C ALA A 48 -8.44 -31.50 -11.66
N SER A 49 -9.10 -31.68 -12.81
CA SER A 49 -9.73 -30.59 -13.56
C SER A 49 -10.84 -31.06 -14.50
N ASP A 50 -12.02 -30.49 -14.29
CA ASP A 50 -13.16 -30.64 -15.20
C ASP A 50 -12.88 -30.02 -16.58
N VAL A 51 -11.99 -29.02 -16.66
CA VAL A 51 -11.57 -28.41 -17.93
C VAL A 51 -10.79 -29.40 -18.76
N PHE A 52 -9.83 -30.11 -18.15
CA PHE A 52 -9.11 -31.18 -18.85
C PHE A 52 -10.05 -32.33 -19.24
N GLU A 53 -11.01 -32.70 -18.37
CA GLU A 53 -12.01 -33.71 -18.72
C GLU A 53 -12.83 -33.32 -19.96
N ALA A 54 -13.38 -32.10 -19.97
CA ALA A 54 -14.16 -31.58 -21.09
C ALA A 54 -13.32 -31.52 -22.38
N MET A 55 -12.08 -31.04 -22.29
CA MET A 55 -11.14 -30.95 -23.41
C MET A 55 -10.91 -32.32 -24.05
N PHE A 56 -10.55 -33.34 -23.26
CA PHE A 56 -10.26 -34.67 -23.80
C PHE A 56 -11.50 -35.41 -24.29
N ARG A 57 -12.67 -35.23 -23.66
CA ARG A 57 -13.94 -35.78 -24.16
C ARG A 57 -14.28 -35.24 -25.56
N PHE A 58 -14.08 -33.94 -25.78
CA PHE A 58 -14.33 -33.31 -27.06
C PHE A 58 -13.39 -33.83 -28.17
N ASP A 59 -12.12 -34.08 -27.85
CA ASP A 59 -11.17 -34.64 -28.83
C ASP A 59 -11.49 -36.08 -29.22
N SER A 60 -11.93 -36.89 -28.26
CA SER A 60 -12.40 -38.26 -28.53
C SER A 60 -13.66 -38.28 -29.40
N GLN A 61 -14.61 -37.38 -29.18
CA GLN A 61 -15.87 -37.33 -29.95
C GLN A 61 -15.70 -36.82 -31.38
N ASN A 62 -14.72 -35.93 -31.62
CA ASN A 62 -14.49 -35.35 -32.95
C ASN A 62 -13.56 -36.18 -33.84
N GLY A 63 -13.26 -37.44 -33.47
CA GLY A 63 -12.38 -38.30 -34.25
C GLY A 63 -10.96 -37.75 -34.43
N LYS A 64 -10.53 -36.83 -33.56
CA LYS A 64 -9.16 -36.27 -33.58
C LYS A 64 -8.13 -37.20 -32.95
N SER A 65 -8.56 -38.32 -32.40
CA SER A 65 -7.70 -39.30 -31.75
C SER A 65 -7.30 -40.38 -32.74
N GLU A 66 -6.05 -40.31 -33.24
CA GLU A 66 -5.22 -41.52 -33.37
C GLU A 66 -3.72 -41.26 -33.63
N ASN A 67 -3.27 -40.03 -33.92
CA ASN A 67 -1.83 -39.75 -34.05
C ASN A 67 -1.43 -38.41 -33.44
N GLY A 68 -0.96 -38.43 -32.19
CA GLY A 68 0.09 -37.53 -31.65
C GLY A 68 -0.09 -36.02 -31.83
N LYS A 69 -1.31 -35.50 -31.99
CA LYS A 69 -1.53 -34.06 -32.13
C LYS A 69 -1.41 -33.39 -30.75
N SER A 70 -0.42 -32.52 -30.61
CA SER A 70 -0.22 -31.76 -29.37
C SER A 70 -1.22 -30.62 -29.26
N GLU A 71 -1.83 -30.46 -28.09
CA GLU A 71 -2.72 -29.36 -27.79
C GLU A 71 -1.94 -28.06 -27.62
N LYS A 72 -2.34 -27.03 -28.37
CA LYS A 72 -1.61 -25.76 -28.38
C LYS A 72 -2.10 -24.86 -27.26
N VAL A 73 -1.17 -24.39 -26.43
CA VAL A 73 -1.43 -23.48 -25.32
C VAL A 73 -0.51 -22.26 -25.46
N PRO A 74 -0.78 -21.35 -26.42
CA PRO A 74 0.13 -20.25 -26.73
C PRO A 74 0.12 -19.13 -25.68
N ASP A 75 -0.92 -19.05 -24.86
CA ASP A 75 -1.18 -17.98 -23.90
C ASP A 75 -0.70 -18.27 -22.48
N ILE A 76 -0.03 -19.41 -22.26
CA ILE A 76 0.61 -19.76 -20.98
C ILE A 76 2.09 -20.01 -21.23
N GLU A 77 2.93 -19.44 -20.37
CA GLU A 77 4.37 -19.71 -20.36
C GLU A 77 4.66 -21.16 -19.92
N ALA A 78 5.63 -21.80 -20.58
CA ALA A 78 5.98 -23.19 -20.29
C ALA A 78 6.37 -23.40 -18.81
N ALA A 79 7.06 -22.45 -18.19
CA ALA A 79 7.41 -22.51 -16.76
C ALA A 79 6.16 -22.55 -15.86
N ALA A 80 5.19 -21.67 -16.09
CA ALA A 80 3.95 -21.65 -15.31
C ALA A 80 3.13 -22.95 -15.48
N PHE A 81 3.08 -23.49 -16.69
CA PHE A 81 2.40 -24.76 -16.96
C PHE A 81 3.11 -25.94 -16.26
N LYS A 82 4.45 -25.94 -16.22
CA LYS A 82 5.22 -26.96 -15.47
C LYS A 82 4.92 -26.92 -13.97
N VAL A 83 4.86 -25.72 -13.36
CA VAL A 83 4.47 -25.57 -11.96
C VAL A 83 3.07 -26.14 -11.72
N MET A 84 2.11 -25.84 -12.61
CA MET A 84 0.76 -26.39 -12.53
C MET A 84 0.74 -27.93 -12.65
N LEU A 85 1.52 -28.52 -13.56
CA LEU A 85 1.66 -29.98 -13.65
C LEU A 85 2.29 -30.57 -12.38
N SER A 86 3.36 -29.97 -11.87
CA SER A 86 4.01 -30.42 -10.63
C SER A 86 3.04 -30.40 -9.43
N PHE A 87 2.18 -29.38 -9.36
CA PHE A 87 1.09 -29.32 -8.38
C PHE A 87 0.06 -30.43 -8.59
N ILE A 88 -0.48 -30.60 -9.80
CA ILE A 88 -1.47 -31.65 -10.11
C ILE A 88 -0.96 -33.05 -9.76
N TYR A 89 0.33 -33.33 -9.98
CA TYR A 89 0.90 -34.65 -9.76
C TYR A 89 1.25 -34.94 -8.30
N ALA A 90 1.67 -33.93 -7.53
CA ALA A 90 2.34 -34.17 -6.26
C ALA A 90 2.18 -33.04 -5.23
N ASP A 91 1.26 -32.09 -5.43
CA ASP A 91 1.14 -30.85 -4.64
C ASP A 91 2.48 -30.10 -4.52
N ASP A 92 3.34 -30.21 -5.54
CA ASP A 92 4.68 -29.65 -5.52
C ASP A 92 4.68 -28.18 -5.96
N LEU A 93 5.02 -27.31 -5.01
CA LEU A 93 5.09 -25.86 -5.18
C LEU A 93 6.52 -25.34 -5.03
N SER A 94 7.54 -26.20 -5.12
CA SER A 94 8.94 -25.81 -4.95
C SER A 94 9.43 -24.78 -5.96
N GLU A 95 8.84 -24.76 -7.15
CA GLU A 95 9.13 -23.79 -8.22
C GLU A 95 8.14 -22.61 -8.25
N LEU A 96 7.17 -22.52 -7.33
CA LEU A 96 6.25 -21.38 -7.23
C LEU A 96 6.89 -20.28 -6.37
N ASP A 97 7.06 -19.10 -6.95
CA ASP A 97 7.60 -17.93 -6.26
C ASP A 97 6.85 -16.65 -6.66
N GLY A 98 7.31 -15.51 -6.13
CA GLY A 98 6.67 -14.21 -6.39
C GLY A 98 6.85 -13.69 -7.81
N ASP A 99 7.80 -14.23 -8.59
CA ASP A 99 8.08 -13.79 -9.94
C ASP A 99 7.13 -14.46 -10.94
N ASN A 100 6.89 -15.78 -10.78
CA ASN A 100 5.99 -16.54 -11.65
C ASN A 100 4.55 -16.65 -11.13
N ALA A 101 4.27 -16.20 -9.90
CA ALA A 101 2.98 -16.33 -9.22
C ALA A 101 1.77 -15.99 -10.10
N MET A 102 1.84 -14.90 -10.87
CA MET A 102 0.70 -14.43 -11.67
C MET A 102 0.50 -15.24 -12.95
N ALA A 103 1.58 -15.69 -13.58
CA ALA A 103 1.50 -16.60 -14.71
C ALA A 103 0.91 -17.96 -14.28
N VAL A 104 1.32 -18.45 -13.11
CA VAL A 104 0.76 -19.68 -12.51
C VAL A 104 -0.71 -19.48 -12.11
N LEU A 105 -1.08 -18.33 -11.52
CA LEU A 105 -2.46 -18.02 -11.17
C LEU A 105 -3.38 -18.02 -12.40
N TYR A 106 -2.93 -17.41 -13.51
CA TYR A 106 -3.67 -17.44 -14.78
C TYR A 106 -3.86 -18.87 -15.31
N ALA A 107 -2.81 -19.70 -15.27
CA ALA A 107 -2.90 -21.10 -15.69
C ALA A 107 -3.87 -21.89 -14.79
N ALA A 108 -3.77 -21.71 -13.48
CA ALA A 108 -4.62 -22.37 -12.49
C ALA A 108 -6.10 -22.01 -12.69
N ASP A 109 -6.42 -20.72 -12.90
CA ASP A 109 -7.78 -20.28 -13.21
C ASP A 109 -8.29 -20.87 -14.52
N LYS A 110 -7.50 -20.77 -15.61
CA LYS A 110 -7.86 -21.29 -16.93
C LYS A 110 -8.21 -22.78 -16.91
N TYR A 111 -7.51 -23.57 -16.11
CA TYR A 111 -7.76 -25.01 -15.97
C TYR A 111 -8.56 -25.39 -14.71
N GLY A 112 -9.10 -24.42 -13.96
CA GLY A 112 -9.97 -24.68 -12.81
C GLY A 112 -9.30 -25.41 -11.64
N ILE A 113 -8.01 -25.16 -11.39
CA ILE A 113 -7.24 -25.79 -10.30
C ILE A 113 -7.33 -24.94 -9.02
N GLU A 114 -8.45 -25.03 -8.30
CA GLU A 114 -8.74 -24.18 -7.12
C GLU A 114 -7.67 -24.25 -6.02
N GLY A 115 -7.08 -25.42 -5.80
CA GLY A 115 -6.00 -25.62 -4.83
C GLY A 115 -4.77 -24.77 -5.16
N LEU A 116 -4.41 -24.67 -6.45
CA LEU A 116 -3.27 -23.87 -6.90
C LEU A 116 -3.58 -22.37 -6.84
N ILE A 117 -4.80 -21.98 -7.22
CA ILE A 117 -5.30 -20.59 -7.06
C ILE A 117 -5.17 -20.13 -5.60
N SER A 118 -5.50 -21.01 -4.65
CA SER A 118 -5.40 -20.71 -3.22
C SER A 118 -3.95 -20.48 -2.78
N HIS A 119 -3.00 -21.27 -3.28
CA HIS A 119 -1.57 -21.10 -2.95
C HIS A 119 -0.98 -19.82 -3.56
N CYS A 120 -1.32 -19.48 -4.81
CA CYS A 120 -0.91 -18.23 -5.44
C CYS A 120 -1.33 -16.99 -4.63
N GLN A 121 -2.53 -17.00 -4.03
CA GLN A 121 -3.05 -15.90 -3.19
C GLN A 121 -2.36 -15.77 -1.83
N GLN A 122 -1.71 -16.83 -1.35
CA GLN A 122 -1.01 -16.85 -0.06
C GLN A 122 0.43 -16.33 -0.15
N ILE A 123 0.96 -16.17 -1.37
CA ILE A 123 2.27 -15.56 -1.57
C ILE A 123 2.24 -14.15 -0.96
N PRO A 124 3.24 -13.77 -0.11
CA PRO A 124 3.29 -12.45 0.47
C PRO A 124 3.29 -11.37 -0.61
N ILE A 125 2.36 -10.41 -0.55
CA ILE A 125 2.19 -9.35 -1.56
C ILE A 125 3.50 -8.59 -1.85
N LYS A 126 4.32 -8.37 -0.82
CA LYS A 126 5.62 -7.70 -0.91
C LYS A 126 6.69 -8.47 -1.72
N ASN A 127 6.48 -9.77 -1.93
CA ASN A 127 7.37 -10.63 -2.70
C ASN A 127 6.92 -10.75 -4.16
N LEU A 128 5.73 -10.26 -4.52
CA LEU A 128 5.24 -10.31 -5.89
C LEU A 128 6.05 -9.36 -6.77
N SER A 129 6.48 -9.83 -7.93
CA SER A 129 7.18 -9.02 -8.93
C SER A 129 6.33 -7.85 -9.43
N ASN A 130 5.02 -8.09 -9.64
CA ASN A 130 4.09 -7.09 -10.14
C ASN A 130 2.75 -7.13 -9.38
N VAL A 131 2.64 -6.29 -8.35
CA VAL A 131 1.40 -6.16 -7.56
C VAL A 131 0.23 -5.56 -8.34
N PHE A 132 0.49 -4.77 -9.39
CA PHE A 132 -0.58 -4.21 -10.23
C PHE A 132 -1.24 -5.29 -11.08
N LEU A 133 -0.43 -6.18 -11.68
CA LEU A 133 -0.92 -7.36 -12.40
C LEU A 133 -1.67 -8.30 -11.45
N ALA A 134 -1.14 -8.51 -10.25
CA ALA A 134 -1.81 -9.31 -9.23
C ALA A 134 -3.19 -8.75 -8.86
N HIS A 135 -3.30 -7.44 -8.69
CA HIS A 135 -4.58 -6.80 -8.47
C HIS A 135 -5.55 -6.98 -9.65
N ALA A 136 -5.07 -6.85 -10.89
CA ALA A 136 -5.88 -7.02 -12.09
C ALA A 136 -6.43 -8.45 -12.21
N TYR A 137 -5.58 -9.46 -12.01
CA TYR A 137 -6.01 -10.88 -12.00
C TYR A 137 -6.93 -11.19 -10.82
N ALA A 138 -6.66 -10.65 -9.64
CA ALA A 138 -7.56 -10.81 -8.50
C ALA A 138 -8.98 -10.30 -8.82
N ARG A 139 -9.11 -9.19 -9.54
CA ARG A 139 -10.43 -8.69 -9.98
C ARG A 139 -11.04 -9.56 -11.08
N LEU A 140 -10.24 -9.97 -12.07
CA LEU A 140 -10.70 -10.79 -13.19
C LEU A 140 -11.27 -12.14 -12.72
N PHE A 141 -10.62 -12.75 -11.73
CA PHE A 141 -10.99 -14.05 -11.15
C PHE A 141 -11.89 -13.94 -9.91
N ASN A 142 -12.41 -12.75 -9.59
CA ASN A 142 -13.27 -12.48 -8.43
C ASN A 142 -12.67 -12.91 -7.06
N LEU A 143 -11.36 -12.74 -6.89
CA LEU A 143 -10.61 -13.00 -5.67
C LEU A 143 -10.58 -11.74 -4.78
N GLU A 144 -11.73 -11.38 -4.19
CA GLU A 144 -11.93 -10.09 -3.52
C GLU A 144 -10.95 -9.79 -2.38
N ASP A 145 -10.67 -10.76 -1.49
CA ASP A 145 -9.70 -10.57 -0.40
C ASP A 145 -8.29 -10.28 -0.95
N PHE A 146 -7.87 -11.05 -1.95
CA PHE A 146 -6.56 -10.85 -2.57
C PHE A 146 -6.48 -9.50 -3.29
N ALA A 147 -7.54 -9.08 -3.97
CA ALA A 147 -7.64 -7.78 -4.61
C ALA A 147 -7.51 -6.63 -3.58
N HIS A 148 -8.19 -6.74 -2.43
CA HIS A 148 -8.10 -5.77 -1.34
C HIS A 148 -6.69 -5.72 -0.71
N ARG A 149 -6.06 -6.87 -0.49
CA ARG A 149 -4.69 -6.93 0.02
C ARG A 149 -3.69 -6.28 -0.95
N CYS A 150 -3.84 -6.51 -2.25
CA CYS A 150 -3.02 -5.86 -3.28
C CYS A 150 -3.21 -4.34 -3.28
N LEU A 151 -4.45 -3.84 -3.31
CA LEU A 151 -4.71 -2.38 -3.29
C LEU A 151 -4.16 -1.71 -2.04
N ARG A 152 -4.35 -2.32 -0.86
CA ARG A 152 -3.82 -1.77 0.38
C ARG A 152 -2.30 -1.64 0.33
N TYR A 153 -1.61 -2.66 -0.21
CA TYR A 153 -0.17 -2.61 -0.40
C TYR A 153 0.25 -1.53 -1.40
N ILE A 154 -0.49 -1.37 -2.51
CA ILE A 154 -0.25 -0.31 -3.49
C ILE A 154 -0.37 1.06 -2.84
N TYR A 155 -1.42 1.30 -2.05
CA TYR A 155 -1.62 2.61 -1.39
C TYR A 155 -0.49 2.94 -0.40
N GLN A 156 -0.05 1.96 0.38
CA GLN A 156 1.02 2.13 1.38
C GLN A 156 2.40 2.36 0.76
N ASN A 157 2.63 1.87 -0.46
CA ASN A 157 3.92 1.93 -1.15
C ASN A 157 3.88 2.78 -2.43
N ALA A 158 2.82 3.57 -2.63
CA ALA A 158 2.52 4.29 -3.86
C ALA A 158 3.71 5.14 -4.35
N GLY A 159 4.41 5.82 -3.44
CA GLY A 159 5.58 6.62 -3.79
C GLY A 159 6.65 5.85 -4.57
N LYS A 160 7.00 4.63 -4.16
CA LYS A 160 7.98 3.79 -4.86
C LYS A 160 7.38 3.09 -6.07
N LEU A 161 6.15 2.58 -5.93
CA LEU A 161 5.49 1.84 -6.99
C LEU A 161 5.19 2.71 -8.22
N PHE A 162 4.86 3.99 -8.04
CA PHE A 162 4.62 4.90 -9.17
C PHE A 162 5.92 5.27 -9.92
N GLU A 163 7.09 4.99 -9.35
CA GLU A 163 8.38 5.14 -10.01
C GLU A 163 8.75 3.91 -10.85
N SER A 164 8.10 2.76 -10.61
CA SER A 164 8.44 1.49 -11.25
C SER A 164 7.96 1.36 -12.69
N GLU A 165 8.52 0.41 -13.44
CA GLU A 165 8.13 0.15 -14.84
C GLU A 165 6.79 -0.59 -14.93
N GLU A 166 6.46 -1.39 -13.91
CA GLU A 166 5.19 -2.11 -13.81
C GLU A 166 4.00 -1.16 -13.73
N PHE A 167 4.17 0.00 -13.08
CA PHE A 167 3.15 1.05 -13.05
C PHE A 167 2.81 1.57 -14.45
N LEU A 168 3.77 1.61 -15.38
CA LEU A 168 3.52 2.09 -16.75
C LEU A 168 2.63 1.13 -17.56
N GLN A 169 2.52 -0.12 -17.13
CA GLN A 169 1.72 -1.14 -17.81
C GLN A 169 0.24 -1.10 -17.43
N ILE A 170 -0.15 -0.41 -16.36
CA ILE A 170 -1.54 -0.37 -15.91
C ILE A 170 -2.48 0.29 -16.94
N ASP A 171 -3.75 -0.08 -16.89
CA ASP A 171 -4.78 0.55 -17.69
C ASP A 171 -5.26 1.90 -17.10
N GLN A 172 -6.01 2.67 -17.90
CA GLN A 172 -6.50 3.99 -17.49
C GLN A 172 -7.53 3.89 -16.35
N ASN A 173 -8.28 2.80 -16.24
CA ASN A 173 -9.29 2.64 -15.20
C ASN A 173 -8.63 2.49 -13.82
N LEU A 174 -7.60 1.64 -13.73
CA LEU A 174 -6.80 1.50 -12.52
C LEU A 174 -6.06 2.81 -12.20
N LEU A 175 -5.49 3.50 -13.20
CA LEU A 175 -4.88 4.81 -12.98
C LEU A 175 -5.87 5.83 -12.37
N CYS A 176 -7.10 5.89 -12.90
CA CYS A 176 -8.16 6.73 -12.37
C CYS A 176 -8.51 6.35 -10.93
N GLU A 177 -8.67 5.05 -10.66
CA GLU A 177 -8.96 4.56 -9.32
C GLU A 177 -7.87 4.97 -8.34
N LEU A 178 -6.59 4.74 -8.68
CA LEU A 178 -5.48 5.11 -7.81
C LEU A 178 -5.48 6.62 -7.53
N PHE A 179 -5.59 7.46 -8.57
CA PHE A 179 -5.54 8.91 -8.40
C PHE A 179 -6.77 9.52 -7.73
N ASP A 180 -7.90 8.83 -7.68
CA ASP A 180 -9.08 9.27 -6.94
C ASP A 180 -8.90 9.07 -5.42
N ARG A 181 -8.10 8.09 -5.00
CA ARG A 181 -8.01 7.65 -3.60
C ARG A 181 -7.29 8.63 -2.70
N ASP A 182 -7.95 8.93 -1.59
CA ASP A 182 -7.39 9.75 -0.52
C ASP A 182 -6.26 9.04 0.24
N GLN A 183 -6.25 7.70 0.28
CA GLN A 183 -5.34 6.91 1.13
C GLN A 183 -3.93 6.70 0.55
N LEU A 184 -3.62 7.28 -0.62
CA LEU A 184 -2.30 7.13 -1.23
C LEU A 184 -1.20 7.74 -0.36
N VAL A 185 -0.21 6.93 0.01
CA VAL A 185 0.99 7.38 0.71
C VAL A 185 2.03 7.81 -0.32
N VAL A 186 2.01 9.10 -0.66
CA VAL A 186 2.94 9.75 -1.58
C VAL A 186 3.53 11.00 -0.95
N SER A 187 4.70 11.43 -1.44
CA SER A 187 5.40 12.61 -0.89
C SER A 187 4.66 13.93 -1.10
N ASN A 188 3.98 14.09 -2.25
CA ASN A 188 3.14 15.23 -2.59
C ASN A 188 2.38 14.97 -3.91
N GLU A 189 1.42 15.82 -4.25
CA GLU A 189 0.69 15.77 -5.53
C GLU A 189 1.58 16.00 -6.75
N PHE A 190 2.74 16.65 -6.59
CA PHE A 190 3.69 16.82 -7.69
C PHE A 190 4.32 15.49 -8.11
N ALA A 191 4.52 14.55 -7.18
CA ALA A 191 4.96 13.19 -7.49
C ALA A 191 3.90 12.44 -8.33
N ILE A 192 2.61 12.59 -7.98
CA ILE A 192 1.50 12.01 -8.75
C ILE A 192 1.46 12.59 -10.16
N TRP A 193 1.62 13.90 -10.30
CA TRP A 193 1.72 14.54 -11.61
C TRP A 193 2.86 13.97 -12.47
N LYS A 194 4.07 13.84 -11.91
CA LYS A 194 5.22 13.26 -12.63
C LYS A 194 4.95 11.82 -13.06
N ALA A 195 4.33 11.02 -12.19
CA ALA A 195 3.96 9.65 -12.51
C ALA A 195 2.92 9.59 -13.64
N ALA A 196 1.91 10.48 -13.59
CA ALA A 196 0.90 10.61 -14.63
C ALA A 196 1.51 10.91 -16.00
N LEU A 197 2.43 11.89 -16.07
CA LEU A 197 3.14 12.21 -17.32
C LEU A 197 3.94 11.01 -17.84
N ARG A 198 4.72 10.34 -16.98
CA ARG A 198 5.49 9.15 -17.38
C ARG A 198 4.59 8.06 -17.96
N TRP A 199 3.46 7.79 -17.30
CA TRP A 199 2.49 6.81 -17.78
C TRP A 199 1.89 7.23 -19.13
N ALA A 200 1.53 8.51 -19.30
CA ALA A 200 0.98 9.02 -20.55
C ALA A 200 1.98 8.94 -21.71
N ASP A 201 3.24 9.28 -21.45
CA ASP A 201 4.32 9.20 -22.44
C ASP A 201 4.58 7.75 -22.87
N GLU A 202 4.56 6.79 -21.93
CA GLU A 202 4.66 5.37 -22.26
C GLU A 202 3.46 4.91 -23.10
N LYS A 203 2.22 5.28 -22.74
CA LYS A 203 1.04 4.93 -23.54
C LYS A 203 1.06 5.55 -24.94
N CYS A 204 1.62 6.74 -25.11
CA CYS A 204 1.83 7.30 -26.45
C CYS A 204 2.84 6.46 -27.25
N ARG A 205 3.97 6.09 -26.63
CA ARG A 205 4.99 5.24 -27.25
C ARG A 205 4.46 3.86 -27.64
N GLN A 206 3.69 3.20 -26.76
CA GLN A 206 3.08 1.89 -27.03
C GLN A 206 2.11 1.92 -28.21
N ASN A 207 1.40 3.04 -28.40
CA ASN A 207 0.47 3.23 -29.52
C ASN A 207 1.15 3.79 -30.79
N ALA A 208 2.48 3.96 -30.80
CA ALA A 208 3.24 4.59 -31.87
C ALA A 208 2.76 6.01 -32.24
N ILE A 209 2.32 6.78 -31.23
CA ILE A 209 1.88 8.17 -31.35
C ILE A 209 2.95 9.10 -30.77
N GLU A 210 3.14 10.27 -31.37
CA GLU A 210 4.05 11.30 -30.84
C GLU A 210 3.61 11.75 -29.42
N CYS A 211 4.57 11.84 -28.49
CA CYS A 211 4.34 12.33 -27.12
C CYS A 211 4.16 13.86 -27.10
N SER A 212 3.10 14.36 -27.74
CA SER A 212 2.69 15.75 -27.68
C SER A 212 1.80 16.01 -26.47
N ALA A 213 1.74 17.26 -26.00
CA ALA A 213 0.88 17.65 -24.88
C ALA A 213 -0.60 17.27 -25.07
N ALA A 214 -1.10 17.36 -26.31
CA ALA A 214 -2.47 16.98 -26.65
C ALA A 214 -2.68 15.46 -26.54
N ASN A 215 -1.72 14.67 -27.00
CA ASN A 215 -1.79 13.20 -26.94
C ASN A 215 -1.65 12.71 -25.49
N CYS A 216 -0.74 13.29 -24.71
CA CYS A 216 -0.60 12.96 -23.29
C CYS A 216 -1.87 13.34 -22.50
N ARG A 217 -2.50 14.48 -22.82
CA ARG A 217 -3.80 14.85 -22.24
C ARG A 217 -4.88 13.83 -22.62
N SER A 218 -4.95 13.43 -23.88
CA SER A 218 -5.91 12.43 -24.36
C SER A 218 -5.69 11.07 -23.70
N ALA A 219 -4.44 10.65 -23.53
CA ALA A 219 -4.07 9.40 -22.88
C ALA A 219 -4.45 9.41 -21.39
N LEU A 220 -4.22 10.52 -20.67
CA LEU A 220 -4.62 10.66 -19.27
C LEU A 220 -6.14 10.67 -19.09
N GLY A 221 -6.87 11.31 -20.01
CA GLY A 221 -8.33 11.32 -20.01
C GLY A 221 -8.91 11.70 -18.64
N PRO A 222 -9.81 10.88 -18.05
CA PRO A 222 -10.41 11.18 -16.74
C PRO A 222 -9.41 11.25 -15.57
N ALA A 223 -8.28 10.54 -15.65
CA ALA A 223 -7.29 10.50 -14.57
C ALA A 223 -6.66 11.87 -14.30
N LEU A 224 -6.55 12.72 -15.34
CA LEU A 224 -6.04 14.09 -15.21
C LEU A 224 -6.84 14.89 -14.17
N PHE A 225 -8.16 14.72 -14.15
CA PHE A 225 -9.08 15.44 -13.27
C PHE A 225 -9.13 14.86 -11.85
N LYS A 226 -8.37 13.80 -11.58
CA LYS A 226 -8.22 13.23 -10.23
C LYS A 226 -6.98 13.77 -9.50
N ILE A 227 -6.08 14.44 -10.24
CA ILE A 227 -4.88 15.08 -9.70
C ILE A 227 -5.25 16.42 -9.05
N ARG A 228 -4.67 16.70 -7.88
CA ARG A 228 -5.06 17.84 -7.05
C ARG A 228 -4.07 18.98 -7.26
N PHE A 229 -4.05 19.52 -8.47
CA PHE A 229 -3.18 20.64 -8.87
C PHE A 229 -3.17 21.83 -7.89
N PRO A 230 -4.30 22.22 -7.26
CA PRO A 230 -4.31 23.27 -6.22
C PRO A 230 -3.36 23.02 -5.05
N LEU A 231 -3.02 21.77 -4.75
CA LEU A 231 -2.12 21.37 -3.66
C LEU A 231 -0.64 21.27 -4.08
N ILE A 232 -0.34 21.43 -5.37
CA ILE A 232 1.03 21.48 -5.87
C ILE A 232 1.59 22.87 -5.58
N LEU A 233 2.84 22.94 -5.08
CA LEU A 233 3.50 24.22 -4.80
C LEU A 233 3.57 25.07 -6.07
N THR A 234 3.25 26.36 -5.95
CA THR A 234 3.25 27.32 -7.07
C THR A 234 4.54 27.27 -7.89
N LYS A 235 5.70 27.15 -7.22
CA LYS A 235 7.01 27.05 -7.89
C LYS A 235 7.09 25.86 -8.85
N ASP A 236 6.56 24.70 -8.46
CA ASP A 236 6.65 23.45 -9.21
C ASP A 236 5.58 23.44 -10.31
N PHE A 237 4.41 24.00 -10.00
CA PHE A 237 3.33 24.23 -10.96
C PHE A 237 3.78 25.11 -12.13
N THR A 238 4.37 26.29 -11.87
CA THR A 238 4.82 27.20 -12.92
C THR A 238 6.03 26.71 -13.70
N ARG A 239 6.95 25.96 -13.05
CA ARG A 239 8.19 25.51 -13.69
C ARG A 239 8.05 24.23 -14.50
N SER A 240 7.11 23.35 -14.11
CA SER A 240 7.01 22.01 -14.71
C SER A 240 5.65 21.76 -15.37
N ILE A 241 4.56 22.21 -14.75
CA ILE A 241 3.21 21.88 -15.21
C ILE A 241 2.78 22.82 -16.33
N VAL A 242 3.00 24.13 -16.17
CA VAL A 242 2.68 25.12 -17.22
C VAL A 242 3.43 24.84 -18.53
N PRO A 243 4.76 24.61 -18.53
CA PRO A 243 5.48 24.35 -19.77
C PRO A 243 5.12 23.01 -20.44
N SER A 244 4.50 22.07 -19.71
CA SER A 244 4.08 20.79 -20.29
C SER A 244 2.98 20.94 -21.34
N GLY A 245 2.20 22.02 -21.31
CA GLY A 245 1.09 22.28 -22.23
C GLY A 245 -0.13 21.34 -22.07
N VAL A 246 -0.11 20.42 -21.11
CA VAL A 246 -1.19 19.42 -20.91
C VAL A 246 -2.45 20.05 -20.32
N LEU A 247 -2.31 21.09 -19.49
CA LEU A 247 -3.43 21.85 -18.96
C LEU A 247 -3.87 22.93 -19.96
N THR A 248 -5.18 23.12 -20.10
CA THR A 248 -5.72 24.24 -20.87
C THR A 248 -5.47 25.57 -20.17
N THR A 249 -5.54 26.69 -20.91
CA THR A 249 -5.35 28.03 -20.34
C THR A 249 -6.33 28.31 -19.19
N ASP A 250 -7.61 27.95 -19.35
CA ASP A 250 -8.63 28.15 -18.31
C ASP A 250 -8.33 27.34 -17.04
N GLU A 251 -7.90 26.09 -17.20
CA GLU A 251 -7.50 25.21 -16.10
C GLU A 251 -6.29 25.77 -15.35
N PHE A 252 -5.27 26.20 -16.09
CA PHE A 252 -4.10 26.87 -15.54
C PHE A 252 -4.48 28.12 -14.73
N VAL A 253 -5.27 29.02 -15.33
CA VAL A 253 -5.70 30.27 -14.69
C VAL A 253 -6.49 29.97 -13.42
N SER A 254 -7.36 28.96 -13.43
CA SER A 254 -8.16 28.59 -12.26
C SER A 254 -7.30 28.13 -11.07
N VAL A 255 -6.24 27.33 -11.32
CA VAL A 255 -5.32 26.88 -10.28
C VAL A 255 -4.42 28.03 -9.80
N TYR A 256 -3.97 28.88 -10.73
CA TYR A 256 -3.15 30.05 -10.38
C TYR A 256 -3.92 31.05 -9.49
N GLN A 257 -5.18 31.34 -9.84
CA GLN A 257 -6.06 32.18 -9.02
C GLN A 257 -6.27 31.60 -7.62
N PHE A 258 -6.39 30.27 -7.50
CA PHE A 258 -6.46 29.59 -6.21
C PHE A 258 -5.18 29.78 -5.38
N HIS A 259 -3.99 29.76 -6.00
CA HIS A 259 -2.73 30.05 -5.31
C HIS A 259 -2.62 31.52 -4.86
N CYS A 260 -3.16 32.46 -5.64
CA CYS A 260 -3.14 33.89 -5.32
C CYS A 260 -4.11 34.29 -4.21
N HIS A 261 -5.17 33.50 -3.97
CA HIS A 261 -6.20 33.81 -2.97
C HIS A 261 -6.34 32.68 -1.93
N PRO A 262 -5.34 32.48 -1.06
CA PRO A 262 -5.35 31.40 -0.06
C PRO A 262 -6.48 31.53 0.99
N ASP A 263 -7.02 32.74 1.16
CA ASP A 263 -8.12 33.06 2.10
C ASP A 263 -9.50 32.67 1.57
N LEU A 264 -9.64 32.40 0.27
CA LEU A 264 -10.90 32.01 -0.38
C LEU A 264 -11.04 30.49 -0.53
N ARG A 265 -10.22 29.71 0.20
CA ARG A 265 -10.31 28.24 0.24
C ARG A 265 -11.71 27.80 0.69
N GLY A 266 -12.54 27.39 -0.26
CA GLY A 266 -13.88 26.84 0.01
C GLY A 266 -15.05 27.80 -0.20
N VAL A 267 -14.87 28.97 -0.83
CA VAL A 267 -16.01 29.80 -1.30
C VAL A 267 -16.50 29.25 -2.65
N PRO A 268 -17.65 28.56 -2.72
CA PRO A 268 -18.14 28.01 -3.98
C PRO A 268 -18.58 29.15 -4.91
N GLY A 269 -18.16 29.11 -6.18
CA GLY A 269 -18.75 29.92 -7.25
C GLY A 269 -17.95 31.12 -7.77
N LEU A 270 -16.87 31.55 -7.12
CA LEU A 270 -16.03 32.64 -7.66
C LEU A 270 -15.09 32.15 -8.77
N TYR A 271 -14.68 30.88 -8.73
CA TYR A 271 -13.81 30.24 -9.73
C TYR A 271 -14.20 28.75 -9.87
N PRO A 272 -14.71 28.29 -11.03
CA PRO A 272 -15.09 26.89 -11.22
C PRO A 272 -13.83 26.03 -11.34
N LEU A 273 -13.27 25.62 -10.19
CA LEU A 273 -12.17 24.66 -10.14
C LEU A 273 -12.65 23.31 -10.69
N LYS A 274 -12.01 22.88 -11.78
CA LYS A 274 -12.23 21.55 -12.38
C LYS A 274 -11.45 20.44 -11.65
N PHE A 275 -10.57 20.81 -10.72
CA PHE A 275 -9.69 19.88 -10.01
C PHE A 275 -10.04 19.80 -8.52
N PRO A 276 -9.90 18.61 -7.90
CA PRO A 276 -10.03 18.46 -6.47
C PRO A 276 -8.98 19.29 -5.74
N TRP A 277 -9.37 19.86 -4.60
CA TRP A 277 -8.50 20.70 -3.77
C TRP A 277 -8.40 20.20 -2.32
N ALA A 278 -9.17 19.18 -1.96
CA ALA A 278 -9.07 18.51 -0.67
C ALA A 278 -7.82 17.61 -0.62
N GLY A 279 -7.03 17.69 0.44
CA GLY A 279 -5.83 16.86 0.62
C GLY A 279 -6.14 15.36 0.69
N ARG A 280 -5.15 14.54 0.30
CA ARG A 280 -5.22 13.08 0.43
C ARG A 280 -5.26 12.71 1.91
N ILE A 281 -6.27 11.94 2.29
CA ILE A 281 -6.43 11.35 3.62
C ILE A 281 -5.50 10.13 3.70
N SER A 282 -4.19 10.36 3.82
CA SER A 282 -3.28 9.33 4.31
C SER A 282 -3.62 9.11 5.78
N ASP A 283 -4.59 8.23 6.07
CA ASP A 283 -5.14 8.02 7.41
C ASP A 283 -4.07 7.58 8.40
N TRP A 284 -3.49 8.58 9.09
CA TRP A 284 -3.22 8.64 10.53
C TRP A 284 -2.58 9.99 10.97
N LYS A 285 -2.36 10.96 10.07
CA LYS A 285 -1.61 12.21 10.40
C LYS A 285 -2.25 13.55 10.05
N ILE A 286 -3.50 13.62 9.59
CA ILE A 286 -4.20 14.90 9.43
C ILE A 286 -5.62 14.73 9.93
N ALA A 287 -5.87 15.20 11.15
CA ALA A 287 -7.22 15.31 11.62
C ALA A 287 -7.94 16.41 10.82
N LYS A 288 -9.15 16.09 10.36
CA LYS A 288 -10.03 17.06 9.71
C LYS A 288 -10.53 18.06 10.75
N GLY A 289 -10.30 19.35 10.49
CA GLY A 289 -10.84 20.47 11.27
C GLY A 289 -9.79 21.19 12.12
N ASN A 290 -10.24 21.91 13.14
CA ASN A 290 -9.35 22.53 14.12
C ASN A 290 -8.75 21.49 15.07
N ARG A 291 -9.24 20.24 15.11
CA ARG A 291 -8.79 19.20 16.05
C ARG A 291 -7.76 18.29 15.39
N GLY A 292 -6.86 17.70 16.20
CA GLY A 292 -5.67 16.93 15.88
C GLY A 292 -5.44 15.83 16.90
N THR A 293 -5.02 14.64 16.48
CA THR A 293 -4.55 13.58 17.39
C THR A 293 -3.17 13.11 16.94
N ILE A 294 -2.20 13.08 17.86
CA ILE A 294 -0.87 12.52 17.62
C ILE A 294 -0.62 11.44 18.67
N THR A 295 -0.16 10.27 18.22
CA THR A 295 0.21 9.15 19.10
C THR A 295 1.71 8.88 19.06
N LEU A 296 2.23 8.35 20.17
CA LEU A 296 3.60 7.86 20.32
C LEU A 296 3.54 6.55 21.08
N GLU A 297 3.90 5.47 20.41
CA GLU A 297 4.10 4.17 21.04
C GLU A 297 5.54 4.05 21.56
N ILE A 298 5.68 3.59 22.80
CA ILE A 298 6.97 3.27 23.40
C ILE A 298 7.01 1.77 23.64
N GLU A 299 7.64 1.07 22.71
CA GLU A 299 7.98 -0.36 22.83
C GLU A 299 9.11 -0.58 23.84
N ARG A 300 9.18 -1.81 24.39
CA ARG A 300 10.17 -2.22 25.41
C ARG A 300 10.19 -1.23 26.58
N PHE A 301 9.01 -0.84 27.05
CA PHE A 301 8.85 0.23 28.03
C PHE A 301 9.56 -0.08 29.35
N SER A 302 9.61 -1.36 29.75
CA SER A 302 10.34 -1.80 30.94
C SER A 302 11.84 -1.51 30.87
N GLU A 303 12.44 -1.55 29.69
CA GLU A 303 13.84 -1.16 29.46
C GLU A 303 13.98 0.36 29.48
N PHE A 304 13.08 1.06 28.78
CA PHE A 304 13.05 2.52 28.76
C PHE A 304 12.99 3.10 30.18
N ALA A 305 12.13 2.58 31.07
CA ALA A 305 12.01 3.04 32.46
C ALA A 305 13.31 2.91 33.28
N ARG A 306 14.21 1.98 32.91
CA ARG A 306 15.51 1.77 33.57
C ARG A 306 16.62 2.64 33.00
N GLU A 307 16.44 3.21 31.82
CA GLU A 307 17.44 4.08 31.18
C GLU A 307 17.80 5.30 32.06
N LYS A 308 18.90 5.97 31.69
CA LYS A 308 19.38 7.16 32.38
C LYS A 308 18.38 8.32 32.28
N VAL A 309 18.32 9.15 33.32
CA VAL A 309 17.54 10.39 33.31
C VAL A 309 17.99 11.22 32.10
N GLY A 310 17.03 11.73 31.33
CA GLY A 310 17.29 12.43 30.09
C GLY A 310 17.06 11.65 28.81
N SER A 311 16.92 10.31 28.87
CA SER A 311 16.50 9.47 27.73
C SER A 311 15.15 9.91 27.17
N LYS A 312 14.99 9.81 25.85
CA LYS A 312 13.84 10.37 25.11
C LYS A 312 13.28 9.38 24.09
N ARG A 313 11.99 9.52 23.80
CA ARG A 313 11.29 8.93 22.65
C ARG A 313 10.42 10.01 22.04
N ASN A 314 10.35 10.10 20.72
CA ASN A 314 9.59 11.11 20.03
C ASN A 314 8.92 10.49 18.80
N ASN A 315 7.83 11.12 18.37
CA ASN A 315 7.23 10.77 17.09
C ASN A 315 7.94 11.50 15.95
N GLU A 316 7.72 11.02 14.74
CA GLU A 316 7.96 11.81 13.54
C GLU A 316 7.04 13.03 13.50
N ALA A 317 7.54 14.12 12.95
CA ALA A 317 6.78 15.35 12.83
C ALA A 317 5.44 15.17 12.11
N VAL A 318 4.39 15.81 12.61
CA VAL A 318 3.04 15.79 12.04
C VAL A 318 2.67 17.20 11.58
N GLN A 319 2.17 17.33 10.34
CA GLN A 319 1.81 18.63 9.78
C GLN A 319 0.31 18.91 10.00
N MET A 320 -0.03 20.01 10.67
CA MET A 320 -1.42 20.43 10.87
C MET A 320 -1.54 21.95 10.82
N LYS A 321 -2.50 22.46 10.02
CA LYS A 321 -2.71 23.91 9.77
C LYS A 321 -1.45 24.67 9.31
N GLY A 322 -0.53 23.97 8.65
CA GLY A 322 0.75 24.55 8.19
C GLY A 322 1.82 24.62 9.29
N PHE A 323 1.58 24.08 10.48
CA PHE A 323 2.56 23.95 11.54
C PHE A 323 3.02 22.49 11.68
N GLU A 324 4.27 22.33 12.08
CA GLU A 324 4.91 21.06 12.38
C GLU A 324 4.77 20.76 13.88
N TRP A 325 4.14 19.65 14.20
CA TRP A 325 3.84 19.22 15.57
C TRP A 325 4.63 17.98 15.94
N LYS A 326 5.21 17.98 17.15
CA LYS A 326 5.97 16.85 17.69
C LYS A 326 5.60 16.62 19.14
N ILE A 327 5.50 15.36 19.54
CA ILE A 327 5.47 14.95 20.94
C ILE A 327 6.73 14.19 21.32
N LEU A 328 7.09 14.33 22.58
CA LEU A 328 8.28 13.71 23.13
C LEU A 328 8.02 13.25 24.56
N ALA A 329 8.37 12.01 24.82
CA ALA A 329 8.49 11.43 26.14
C ALA A 329 9.94 11.54 26.61
N LYS A 330 10.16 11.94 27.86
CA LYS A 330 11.50 12.02 28.46
C LYS A 330 11.49 11.53 29.89
N ILE A 331 12.53 10.81 30.28
CA ILE A 331 12.76 10.42 31.67
C ILE A 331 13.25 11.62 32.46
N ASN A 332 12.51 11.98 33.50
CA ASN A 332 12.85 13.04 34.44
C ASN A 332 12.89 12.47 35.88
N THR A 333 13.39 13.27 36.80
CA THR A 333 13.36 12.99 38.25
C THR A 333 12.53 14.07 38.91
N GLU A 334 11.55 13.68 39.73
CA GLU A 334 10.69 14.65 40.41
C GLU A 334 11.47 15.51 41.40
N ASN A 335 11.10 16.78 41.53
CA ASN A 335 11.80 17.71 42.41
C ASN A 335 11.64 17.28 43.88
N GLY A 336 12.75 16.86 44.51
CA GLY A 336 12.79 16.49 45.93
C GLY A 336 12.64 15.00 46.22
N SER A 337 12.36 14.16 45.21
CA SER A 337 12.39 12.70 45.31
C SER A 337 13.45 12.12 44.34
N ASN A 338 13.99 10.93 44.62
CA ASN A 338 14.83 10.21 43.65
C ASN A 338 13.98 9.36 42.67
N GLU A 339 12.67 9.59 42.61
CA GLU A 339 11.76 8.79 41.80
C GLU A 339 11.79 9.25 40.33
N LYS A 340 11.95 8.27 39.43
CA LYS A 340 11.89 8.52 37.98
C LYS A 340 10.44 8.66 37.54
N CYS A 341 10.20 9.66 36.72
CA CYS A 341 8.88 9.94 36.15
C CYS A 341 8.97 10.15 34.63
N LEU A 342 7.83 9.95 33.98
CA LEU A 342 7.65 10.29 32.59
C LEU A 342 7.33 11.78 32.50
N GLY A 343 8.15 12.52 31.77
CA GLY A 343 7.83 13.87 31.29
C GLY A 343 7.25 13.80 29.89
N PHE A 344 6.19 14.56 29.64
CA PHE A 344 5.50 14.58 28.35
C PHE A 344 5.53 15.99 27.76
N TYR A 345 6.06 16.10 26.54
CA TYR A 345 6.41 17.34 25.88
C TYR A 345 5.69 17.42 24.55
N PHE A 346 5.31 18.64 24.16
CA PHE A 346 4.58 18.93 22.94
C PHE A 346 5.15 20.18 22.29
N PHE A 347 5.47 20.10 21.01
CA PHE A 347 6.16 21.14 20.25
C PHE A 347 5.37 21.52 19.01
N CYS A 348 5.47 22.79 18.65
CA CYS A 348 4.93 23.37 17.43
C CYS A 348 6.02 24.24 16.79
N SER A 349 6.28 24.05 15.50
CA SER A 349 7.17 24.91 14.73
C SER A 349 6.50 25.34 13.42
N ALA A 350 6.68 26.61 13.05
CA ALA A 350 6.28 27.10 11.74
C ALA A 350 7.26 26.66 10.64
N PRO A 351 6.84 26.67 9.36
CA PRO A 351 7.71 26.40 8.24
C PRO A 351 8.86 27.42 8.18
N THR A 352 10.04 26.95 7.78
CA THR A 352 11.19 27.82 7.46
C THR A 352 10.74 28.80 6.38
N ASN A 353 10.61 30.09 6.73
CA ASN A 353 10.25 31.29 5.93
C ASN A 353 9.10 32.15 6.51
N VAL A 354 8.50 31.79 7.64
CA VAL A 354 7.51 32.64 8.31
C VAL A 354 8.20 33.53 9.35
N GLY A 355 8.22 34.85 9.12
CA GLY A 355 8.92 35.81 9.99
C GLY A 355 8.33 35.89 11.41
N ASN A 356 7.04 36.17 11.53
CA ASN A 356 6.30 36.15 12.79
C ASN A 356 5.10 35.21 12.67
N TRP A 357 5.01 34.23 13.57
CA TRP A 357 3.90 33.29 13.64
C TRP A 357 3.38 33.17 15.07
N SER A 358 2.10 32.86 15.18
CA SER A 358 1.44 32.52 16.44
C SER A 358 0.39 31.44 16.16
N CYS A 359 0.28 30.46 17.05
CA CYS A 359 -0.66 29.37 16.96
C CYS A 359 -1.27 29.12 18.34
N LYS A 360 -2.56 29.42 18.51
CA LYS A 360 -3.28 29.09 19.74
C LYS A 360 -3.79 27.66 19.66
N CYS A 361 -3.57 26.90 20.73
CA CYS A 361 -3.81 25.46 20.75
C CYS A 361 -4.28 24.99 22.13
N SER A 362 -5.40 24.27 22.17
CA SER A 362 -5.93 23.59 23.35
C SER A 362 -5.63 22.10 23.24
N ALA A 363 -4.81 21.54 24.12
CA ALA A 363 -4.34 20.17 24.06
C ALA A 363 -4.69 19.34 25.30
N THR A 364 -5.03 18.07 25.10
CA THR A 364 -5.22 17.04 26.12
C THR A 364 -4.18 15.96 25.89
N LEU A 365 -3.16 15.91 26.74
CA LEU A 365 -2.15 14.86 26.72
C LEU A 365 -2.69 13.68 27.53
N ARG A 366 -2.55 12.46 27.01
CA ARG A 366 -3.05 11.26 27.66
C ARG A 366 -2.13 10.06 27.55
N ILE A 367 -2.16 9.20 28.56
CA ILE A 367 -1.65 7.83 28.49
C ILE A 367 -2.86 6.93 28.24
N VAL A 368 -2.84 6.20 27.12
CA VAL A 368 -3.97 5.40 26.68
C VAL A 368 -4.07 4.14 27.53
N SER A 369 -5.22 3.93 28.15
CA SER A 369 -5.54 2.71 28.89
C SER A 369 -5.51 1.50 27.95
N GLN A 370 -4.90 0.41 28.41
CA GLN A 370 -4.80 -0.85 27.67
C GLN A 370 -5.84 -1.88 28.13
N LYS A 371 -6.73 -1.51 29.06
CA LYS A 371 -7.78 -2.39 29.58
C LYS A 371 -9.07 -2.24 28.76
N ASN A 372 -9.66 -3.38 28.38
CA ASN A 372 -10.94 -3.44 27.66
C ASN A 372 -12.17 -3.28 28.60
N ASP A 373 -11.97 -2.91 29.87
CA ASP A 373 -13.01 -2.80 30.89
C ASP A 373 -13.61 -1.39 31.04
N GLY A 374 -13.21 -0.45 30.18
CA GLY A 374 -13.67 0.94 30.22
C GLY A 374 -12.87 1.84 31.16
N THR A 375 -11.71 1.39 31.67
CA THR A 375 -10.77 2.25 32.43
C THR A 375 -10.39 3.49 31.61
N GLU A 376 -10.61 4.68 32.18
CA GLU A 376 -10.31 5.97 31.53
C GLU A 376 -8.80 6.21 31.38
N ASP A 377 -8.44 6.95 30.33
CA ASP A 377 -7.06 7.37 30.09
C ASP A 377 -6.57 8.34 31.18
N PHE A 378 -5.30 8.24 31.55
CA PHE A 378 -4.69 9.27 32.40
C PHE A 378 -4.45 10.52 31.57
N THR A 379 -5.18 11.61 31.84
CA THR A 379 -5.14 12.83 31.03
C THR A 379 -4.70 14.08 31.79
N LYS A 380 -4.00 15.00 31.11
CA LYS A 380 -3.81 16.39 31.56
C LYS A 380 -4.06 17.34 30.40
N LYS A 381 -4.79 18.43 30.66
CA LYS A 381 -5.17 19.44 29.66
C LYS A 381 -4.30 20.69 29.79
N CYS A 382 -4.08 21.39 28.67
CA CYS A 382 -3.46 22.70 28.65
C CYS A 382 -3.92 23.54 27.44
N ASP A 383 -4.03 24.84 27.63
CA ASP A 383 -4.26 25.82 26.56
C ASP A 383 -3.02 26.68 26.40
N ARG A 384 -2.45 26.73 25.20
CA ARG A 384 -1.16 27.39 24.95
C ARG A 384 -1.15 28.13 23.63
N VAL A 385 -0.34 29.19 23.59
CA VAL A 385 -0.01 29.92 22.38
C VAL A 385 1.45 29.61 22.05
N PHE A 386 1.68 29.04 20.87
CA PHE A 386 3.01 28.78 20.34
C PHE A 386 3.40 29.93 19.40
N ASP A 387 4.62 30.40 19.52
CA ASP A 387 5.18 31.48 18.70
C ASP A 387 6.70 31.32 18.56
N ASN A 388 7.36 32.30 17.94
CA ASN A 388 8.82 32.33 17.77
C ASN A 388 9.63 32.14 19.07
N LYS A 389 9.09 32.51 20.23
CA LYS A 389 9.76 32.41 21.53
C LYS A 389 9.34 31.16 22.30
N SER A 390 8.15 30.63 22.01
CA SER A 390 7.48 29.59 22.78
C SER A 390 7.10 28.39 21.90
N VAL A 391 8.10 27.76 21.28
CA VAL A 391 7.92 26.63 20.33
C VAL A 391 7.58 25.29 20.99
N GLY A 392 7.57 25.22 22.33
CA GLY A 392 7.38 23.98 23.06
C GLY A 392 6.74 24.16 24.43
N TRP A 393 5.85 23.24 24.78
CA TRP A 393 5.20 23.12 26.08
C TRP A 393 5.45 21.73 26.68
N ARG A 394 5.36 21.59 28.00
CA ARG A 394 5.64 20.33 28.68
C ARG A 394 4.99 20.19 30.04
N PHE A 395 4.77 18.95 30.43
CA PHE A 395 4.63 18.51 31.81
C PHE A 395 5.91 17.75 32.19
N PRO A 396 6.86 18.37 32.91
CA PRO A 396 8.09 17.69 33.29
C PRO A 396 7.83 16.51 34.24
N PHE A 397 6.72 16.55 34.98
CA PHE A 397 6.27 15.51 35.90
C PHE A 397 4.85 15.09 35.49
N PHE A 398 4.74 14.19 34.51
CA PHE A 398 3.44 13.75 34.00
C PHE A 398 2.84 12.65 34.88
N ILE A 399 3.59 11.56 35.09
CA ILE A 399 3.26 10.43 35.97
C ILE A 399 4.55 9.73 36.42
N THR A 400 4.57 9.11 37.60
CA THR A 400 5.73 8.32 38.06
C THR A 400 5.76 6.96 37.35
N PHE A 401 6.95 6.37 37.21
CA PHE A 401 7.03 5.03 36.62
C PHE A 401 6.43 3.95 37.54
N THR A 402 6.47 4.15 38.85
CA THR A 402 5.81 3.27 39.82
C THR A 402 4.31 3.22 39.58
N GLU A 403 3.66 4.38 39.38
CA GLU A 403 2.22 4.43 39.12
C GLU A 403 1.87 3.95 37.70
N LEU A 404 2.66 4.35 36.69
CA LEU A 404 2.38 4.01 35.29
C LEU A 404 2.51 2.49 35.02
N MET A 405 3.45 1.82 35.68
CA MET A 405 3.65 0.36 35.52
C MET A 405 2.82 -0.47 36.51
N ASP A 406 1.98 0.16 37.34
CA ASP A 406 1.08 -0.54 38.26
C ASP A 406 0.03 -1.34 37.45
N PRO A 407 -0.01 -2.68 37.57
CA PRO A 407 -0.99 -3.51 36.87
C PRO A 407 -2.44 -3.16 37.19
N SER A 408 -2.70 -2.57 38.37
CA SER A 408 -4.04 -2.12 38.77
C SER A 408 -4.53 -0.92 37.95
N LYS A 409 -3.60 -0.10 37.44
CA LYS A 409 -3.89 1.14 36.69
C LYS A 409 -4.13 0.90 35.20
N GLY A 410 -3.52 -0.13 34.62
CA GLY A 410 -3.81 -0.57 33.24
C GLY A 410 -3.23 0.30 32.12
N PHE A 411 -2.26 1.17 32.42
CA PHE A 411 -1.61 2.05 31.43
C PHE A 411 -0.43 1.39 30.71
N TYR A 412 0.11 0.32 31.29
CA TYR A 412 1.23 -0.44 30.75
C TYR A 412 0.74 -1.82 30.30
N ASP A 413 0.97 -2.16 29.04
CA ASP A 413 0.74 -3.50 28.53
C ASP A 413 1.93 -4.38 28.86
N LYS A 414 1.75 -5.27 29.84
CA LYS A 414 2.78 -6.20 30.29
C LYS A 414 3.07 -7.32 29.28
N ASN A 415 2.11 -7.67 28.42
CA ASN A 415 2.28 -8.76 27.46
C ASN A 415 3.11 -8.30 26.26
N GLU A 416 2.86 -7.08 25.78
CA GLU A 416 3.58 -6.48 24.65
C GLU A 416 4.73 -5.54 25.07
N ASP A 417 4.95 -5.37 26.39
CA ASP A 417 5.92 -4.44 26.99
C ASP A 417 5.87 -3.03 26.38
N LYS A 418 4.67 -2.45 26.29
CA LYS A 418 4.46 -1.16 25.62
C LYS A 418 3.57 -0.19 26.40
N VAL A 419 3.75 1.09 26.09
CA VAL A 419 2.91 2.19 26.58
C VAL A 419 2.56 3.08 25.40
N MET A 420 1.28 3.44 25.29
CA MET A 420 0.80 4.33 24.24
C MET A 420 0.49 5.71 24.83
N LEU A 421 1.18 6.72 24.30
CA LEU A 421 0.91 8.12 24.58
C LEU A 421 0.12 8.72 23.44
N ALA A 422 -0.81 9.61 23.77
CA ALA A 422 -1.55 10.37 22.78
C ALA A 422 -1.71 11.82 23.21
N ILE A 423 -1.87 12.70 22.24
CA ILE A 423 -2.31 14.07 22.46
C ILE A 423 -3.45 14.37 21.52
N ASP A 424 -4.56 14.84 22.07
CA ASP A 424 -5.70 15.37 21.33
C ASP A 424 -5.68 16.88 21.47
N PHE A 425 -5.52 17.62 20.38
CA PHE A 425 -5.32 19.06 20.41
C PHE A 425 -6.18 19.79 19.40
N THR A 426 -6.56 21.02 19.71
CA THR A 426 -7.38 21.88 18.86
C THR A 426 -6.62 23.15 18.59
N VAL A 427 -6.31 23.44 17.32
CA VAL A 427 -5.71 24.68 16.85
C VAL A 427 -6.82 25.64 16.45
N GLU A 428 -6.87 26.79 17.13
CA GLU A 428 -7.89 27.83 16.92
C GLU A 428 -7.58 28.72 15.72
#